data_AF-A0A7V6ZNA6-F1
#
_entry.id   AF-A0A7V6ZNA6-F1
#
_cell.length_a   1.000
_cell.length_b   1.000
_cell.length_c   1.000
_cell.angle_alpha   90.00
_cell.angle_beta   90.00
_cell.angle_gamma   90.00
#
_symmetry.space_group_name_H-M   'P 1'
#
loop_
_entity.id
_entity.type
_entity.pdbx_description
1 polymer ?
#
loop_
_entity_poly.entity_id
_entity_poly.type
_entity_poly.pdbx_seq_one_letter_code
_entity_poly.pdbx_strand_id
1 'polypeptide(L)'
;MGGKYKKVILSVLYTALILLVWRLAYHIQIPLLDRSLITPGESMFGFLDVFSGGALSNYSIVALGVSPYITASIVVNLLQMDIVPAFKEWAEEGEVGKRKLNQVTRYLSLGLAFIQALTITLGVTAYYGDIFQLGVEVNAFLYVYLALVMTAGTAVVLWLAEKITLKGIGNGTSMFIVAGIIASFPGMINDLLQTYITNPQGNSVGDIFIFFGVLLILLVIVVGIVFMEAATRKIPIQYANRPAAAQLRGRSDSNIPIKLNSASVIPVIFASTLMSLPTTVVNFLESSSVTYWIDQIFDYTQPIGFAVYI
;
A
#
# COMPACT_ATOMS: atom_id res chain seq x y z
N MET A 1 37.16 -12.20 0.27
CA MET A 1 35.82 -12.10 0.89
C MET A 1 35.14 -10.72 0.76
N GLY A 2 35.80 -9.63 0.31
CA GLY A 2 35.20 -8.28 0.28
C GLY A 2 34.18 -7.96 -0.84
N GLY A 3 34.13 -8.73 -1.93
CA GLY A 3 33.29 -8.41 -3.10
C GLY A 3 31.77 -8.59 -2.89
N LYS A 4 31.35 -9.62 -2.13
CA LYS A 4 29.92 -9.88 -1.86
C LYS A 4 29.31 -8.82 -0.97
N TYR A 5 30.00 -8.38 0.09
CA TYR A 5 29.54 -7.31 0.98
C TYR A 5 29.41 -5.97 0.25
N LYS A 6 30.39 -5.63 -0.60
CA LYS A 6 30.36 -4.39 -1.39
C LYS A 6 29.16 -4.32 -2.34
N LYS A 7 28.78 -5.44 -2.96
CA LYS A 7 27.60 -5.52 -3.83
C LYS A 7 26.30 -5.30 -3.05
N VAL A 8 26.15 -5.94 -1.90
CA VAL A 8 24.94 -5.78 -1.05
C VAL A 8 24.82 -4.35 -0.56
N ILE A 9 25.89 -3.75 -0.02
CA ILE A 9 25.89 -2.36 0.45
C ILE A 9 25.52 -1.41 -0.68
N LEU A 10 26.05 -1.63 -1.89
CA LEU A 10 25.74 -0.79 -3.05
C LEU A 10 24.26 -0.91 -3.45
N SER A 11 23.67 -2.10 -3.37
CA SER A 11 22.24 -2.30 -3.61
C SER A 11 21.35 -1.68 -2.51
N VAL A 12 21.77 -1.72 -1.23
CA VAL A 12 21.08 -0.99 -0.14
C VAL A 12 21.11 0.51 -0.43
N LEU A 13 22.29 1.06 -0.70
CA LEU A 13 22.47 2.49 -0.94
C LEU A 13 21.72 2.95 -2.18
N TYR A 14 21.69 2.14 -3.24
CA TYR A 14 20.89 2.40 -4.42
C TYR A 14 19.40 2.48 -4.10
N THR A 15 18.89 1.54 -3.29
CA THR A 15 17.49 1.52 -2.86
C THR A 15 17.17 2.74 -2.00
N ALA A 16 18.03 3.06 -1.02
CA ALA A 16 17.86 4.22 -0.14
C ALA A 16 17.87 5.55 -0.93
N LEU A 17 18.74 5.68 -1.92
CA LEU A 17 18.80 6.85 -2.79
C LEU A 17 17.49 7.03 -3.58
N ILE A 18 16.95 5.95 -4.16
CA ILE A 18 15.67 6.02 -4.88
C ILE A 18 14.53 6.40 -3.94
N LEU A 19 14.48 5.82 -2.73
CA LEU A 19 13.46 6.18 -1.73
C LEU A 19 13.58 7.64 -1.30
N LEU A 20 14.80 8.18 -1.19
CA LEU A 20 15.05 9.59 -0.92
C LEU A 20 14.54 10.47 -2.06
N VAL A 21 14.83 10.12 -3.31
CA VAL A 21 14.31 10.83 -4.49
C VAL A 21 12.79 10.84 -4.52
N TRP A 22 12.15 9.72 -4.22
CA TRP A 22 10.69 9.65 -4.10
C TRP A 22 10.16 10.53 -2.96
N ARG A 23 10.85 10.56 -1.81
CA ARG A 23 10.46 11.44 -0.69
C ARG A 23 10.71 12.92 -0.99
N LEU A 24 11.62 13.27 -1.89
CA LEU A 24 11.71 14.64 -2.41
C LEU A 24 10.56 14.95 -3.36
N ALA A 25 10.18 14.00 -4.22
CA ALA A 25 9.04 14.15 -5.12
C ALA A 25 7.72 14.36 -4.37
N TYR A 26 7.57 13.75 -3.19
CA TYR A 26 6.47 13.98 -2.26
C TYR A 26 6.26 15.46 -1.89
N HIS A 27 7.32 16.26 -1.80
CA HIS A 27 7.21 17.68 -1.49
C HIS A 27 6.85 18.54 -2.72
N ILE A 28 6.89 17.97 -3.92
CA ILE A 28 6.48 18.66 -5.14
C ILE A 28 4.96 18.53 -5.26
N GLN A 29 4.29 19.67 -5.16
CA GLN A 29 2.84 19.78 -5.22
C GLN A 29 2.35 19.79 -6.67
N ILE A 30 1.12 19.34 -6.86
CA ILE A 30 0.44 19.46 -8.14
C ILE A 30 0.24 20.96 -8.45
N PRO A 31 0.53 21.41 -9.69
CA PRO A 31 0.37 22.82 -10.05
C PRO A 31 -1.11 23.25 -10.00
N LEU A 32 -1.35 24.55 -9.81
CA LEU A 32 -2.67 25.20 -9.88
C LEU A 32 -3.61 24.97 -8.67
N LEU A 33 -3.14 24.32 -7.61
CA LEU A 33 -3.88 24.09 -6.37
C LEU A 33 -3.39 24.97 -5.23
N ASP A 34 -4.31 25.42 -4.37
CA ASP A 34 -3.99 26.08 -3.11
C ASP A 34 -4.19 25.12 -1.93
N ARG A 35 -3.09 24.71 -1.31
CA ARG A 35 -3.11 23.79 -0.17
C ARG A 35 -3.81 24.40 1.05
N SER A 36 -3.80 25.72 1.22
CA SER A 36 -4.41 26.35 2.39
C SER A 36 -5.94 26.14 2.46
N LEU A 37 -6.56 25.86 1.31
CA LEU A 37 -7.99 25.57 1.19
C LEU A 37 -8.32 24.09 1.47
N ILE A 38 -7.30 23.22 1.45
CA ILE A 38 -7.46 21.80 1.72
C ILE A 38 -6.98 21.55 3.14
N THR A 39 -7.92 21.36 4.06
CA THR A 39 -7.60 20.88 5.41
C THR A 39 -7.86 19.38 5.42
N PRO A 40 -6.86 18.51 5.17
CA PRO A 40 -7.10 17.08 5.10
C PRO A 40 -7.62 16.59 6.46
N GLY A 41 -8.93 16.36 6.56
CA GLY A 41 -9.52 15.64 7.68
C GLY A 41 -9.14 14.16 7.61
N GLU A 42 -8.93 13.52 8.77
CA GLU A 42 -8.52 12.11 8.88
C GLU A 42 -9.43 11.15 8.09
N SER A 43 -10.70 11.52 7.89
CA SER A 43 -11.73 10.67 7.28
C SER A 43 -11.71 10.62 5.74
N MET A 44 -11.16 11.61 5.03
CA MET A 44 -11.35 11.66 3.57
C MET A 44 -10.44 10.68 2.80
N PHE A 45 -9.21 10.49 3.29
CA PHE A 45 -8.22 9.63 2.63
C PHE A 45 -7.83 8.41 3.45
N GLY A 46 -8.00 8.45 4.77
CA GLY A 46 -7.81 7.34 5.69
C GLY A 46 -6.60 6.46 5.35
N PHE A 47 -6.84 5.16 5.18
CA PHE A 47 -5.82 4.16 4.93
C PHE A 47 -5.08 4.29 3.58
N LEU A 48 -5.72 4.89 2.56
CA LEU A 48 -5.07 5.15 1.26
C LEU A 48 -3.89 6.11 1.42
N ASP A 49 -4.02 7.09 2.32
CA ASP A 49 -2.96 8.06 2.58
C ASP A 49 -1.77 7.43 3.30
N VAL A 50 -2.01 6.48 4.20
CA VAL A 50 -0.96 5.73 4.91
C VAL A 50 -0.07 4.97 3.92
N PHE A 51 -0.65 4.33 2.91
CA PHE A 51 0.11 3.63 1.87
C PHE A 51 0.88 4.58 0.94
N SER A 52 0.37 5.79 0.73
CA SER A 52 1.05 6.82 -0.03
C SER A 52 2.14 7.55 0.77
N GLY A 53 2.21 7.32 2.09
CA GLY A 53 3.12 8.01 3.01
C GLY A 53 2.75 9.47 3.26
N GLY A 54 1.46 9.79 3.22
CA GLY A 54 0.91 11.15 3.38
C GLY A 54 0.86 11.96 2.09
N ALA A 55 0.98 11.32 0.92
CA ALA A 55 1.18 12.02 -0.36
C ALA A 55 -0.15 12.53 -0.90
N LEU A 56 -1.24 11.86 -0.51
CA LEU A 56 -2.60 12.22 -0.87
C LEU A 56 -3.06 13.42 -0.05
N SER A 57 -2.82 13.41 1.26
CA SER A 57 -3.08 14.58 2.13
C SER A 57 -2.27 15.82 1.73
N ASN A 58 -1.09 15.64 1.14
CA ASN A 58 -0.26 16.74 0.65
C ASN A 58 -0.48 17.12 -0.81
N TYR A 59 -1.38 16.43 -1.53
CA TYR A 59 -1.64 16.65 -2.97
C TYR A 59 -0.35 16.76 -3.79
N SER A 60 0.54 15.81 -3.55
CA SER A 60 1.79 15.72 -4.30
C SER A 60 1.55 15.21 -5.72
N ILE A 61 2.47 15.49 -6.64
CA ILE A 61 2.50 14.87 -7.98
C ILE A 61 2.54 13.33 -7.88
N VAL A 62 3.09 12.79 -6.79
CA VAL A 62 3.13 11.35 -6.52
C VAL A 62 2.03 10.87 -5.55
N ALA A 63 0.93 11.61 -5.42
CA ALA A 63 -0.15 11.34 -4.46
C ALA A 63 -0.74 9.92 -4.55
N LEU A 64 -0.93 9.38 -5.76
CA LEU A 64 -1.42 8.02 -5.95
C LEU A 64 -0.39 6.93 -5.61
N GLY A 65 0.89 7.29 -5.56
CA GLY A 65 2.01 6.41 -5.24
C GLY A 65 2.02 5.13 -6.08
N VAL A 66 2.03 3.98 -5.40
CA VAL A 66 1.95 2.65 -6.03
C VAL A 66 0.54 2.05 -5.97
N SER A 67 -0.44 2.77 -5.41
CA SER A 67 -1.80 2.25 -5.18
C SER A 67 -2.49 1.74 -6.45
N PRO A 68 -2.46 2.46 -7.60
CA PRO A 68 -3.09 1.96 -8.83
C PRO A 68 -2.50 0.65 -9.32
N TYR A 69 -1.20 0.42 -9.08
CA TYR A 69 -0.53 -0.83 -9.43
C TYR A 69 -0.92 -1.98 -8.50
N ILE A 70 -1.09 -1.70 -7.21
CA ILE A 70 -1.60 -2.69 -6.26
C ILE A 70 -2.98 -3.17 -6.71
N THR A 71 -3.90 -2.24 -6.95
CA THR A 71 -5.26 -2.56 -7.44
C THR A 71 -5.20 -3.31 -8.78
N ALA A 72 -4.36 -2.87 -9.71
CA ALA A 72 -4.20 -3.56 -11.00
C ALA A 72 -3.68 -5.00 -10.85
N SER A 73 -2.69 -5.21 -9.99
CA SER A 73 -2.12 -6.54 -9.75
C SER A 73 -3.13 -7.48 -9.13
N ILE A 74 -3.99 -6.95 -8.26
CA ILE A 74 -5.09 -7.67 -7.65
C ILE A 74 -6.12 -8.09 -8.70
N VAL A 75 -6.54 -7.17 -9.56
CA VAL A 75 -7.47 -7.48 -10.66
C VAL A 75 -6.88 -8.57 -11.56
N VAL A 76 -5.61 -8.46 -11.93
CA VAL A 76 -4.93 -9.47 -12.76
C VAL A 76 -4.81 -10.81 -12.04
N ASN A 77 -4.58 -10.83 -10.72
CA ASN A 77 -4.56 -12.06 -9.92
C ASN A 77 -5.94 -12.72 -9.81
N LEU A 78 -7.01 -11.95 -9.68
CA LEU A 78 -8.37 -12.47 -9.68
C LEU A 78 -8.75 -13.04 -11.06
N LEU A 79 -8.37 -12.35 -12.14
CA LEU A 79 -8.63 -12.83 -13.50
C LEU A 79 -7.89 -14.14 -13.84
N GLN A 80 -6.78 -14.43 -13.15
CA GLN A 80 -6.06 -15.71 -13.28
C GLN A 80 -6.81 -16.89 -12.63
N MET A 81 -7.64 -16.64 -11.61
CA MET A 81 -8.37 -17.67 -10.85
C MET A 81 -9.67 -18.10 -11.55
N ASP A 82 -9.59 -18.50 -12.81
CA ASP A 82 -10.68 -19.12 -13.59
C ASP A 82 -11.66 -18.17 -14.34
N ILE A 83 -11.33 -16.88 -14.49
CA ILE A 83 -12.14 -15.95 -15.31
C ILE A 83 -11.58 -15.85 -16.74
N VAL A 84 -10.24 -15.75 -16.90
CA VAL A 84 -9.58 -15.60 -18.19
C VAL A 84 -8.57 -16.73 -18.40
N PRO A 85 -8.86 -17.73 -19.26
CA PRO A 85 -7.99 -18.91 -19.43
C PRO A 85 -6.59 -18.52 -19.93
N ALA A 86 -6.48 -17.50 -20.78
CA ALA A 86 -5.18 -17.00 -21.26
C ALA A 86 -4.26 -16.49 -20.12
N PHE A 87 -4.83 -15.89 -19.06
CA PHE A 87 -4.02 -15.41 -17.94
C PHE A 87 -3.58 -16.56 -17.04
N LYS A 88 -4.42 -17.59 -16.89
CA LYS A 88 -4.06 -18.83 -16.19
C LYS A 88 -2.93 -19.56 -16.91
N GLU A 89 -3.02 -19.70 -18.23
CA GLU A 89 -1.95 -20.28 -19.06
C GLU A 89 -0.64 -19.50 -18.90
N TRP A 90 -0.68 -18.17 -18.94
CA TRP A 90 0.53 -17.36 -18.70
C TRP A 90 1.07 -17.47 -17.27
N ALA A 91 0.24 -17.76 -16.27
CA ALA A 91 0.71 -18.03 -14.93
C ALA A 91 1.46 -19.38 -14.85
N GLU A 92 1.04 -20.37 -15.65
CA GLU A 92 1.60 -21.72 -15.71
C GLU A 92 2.82 -21.82 -16.66
N GLU A 93 2.95 -20.94 -17.65
CA GLU A 93 4.09 -20.83 -18.59
C GLU A 93 5.45 -20.48 -17.94
N GLY A 94 5.48 -20.20 -16.63
CA GLY A 94 6.69 -19.87 -15.89
C GLY A 94 7.15 -18.42 -16.07
N GLU A 95 8.45 -18.19 -16.23
CA GLU A 95 9.05 -16.83 -16.21
C GLU A 95 8.58 -15.95 -17.38
N VAL A 96 8.38 -16.54 -18.57
CA VAL A 96 7.94 -15.79 -19.76
C VAL A 96 6.50 -15.31 -19.60
N GLY A 97 5.61 -16.17 -19.11
CA GLY A 97 4.21 -15.80 -18.88
C GLY A 97 4.03 -14.82 -17.72
N LYS A 98 4.82 -14.94 -16.64
CA LYS A 98 4.88 -13.92 -15.57
C LYS A 98 5.27 -12.53 -16.09
N ARG A 99 6.17 -12.45 -17.07
CA ARG A 99 6.52 -11.17 -17.71
C ARG A 99 5.35 -10.58 -18.50
N LYS A 100 4.58 -11.40 -19.22
CA LYS A 100 3.37 -10.96 -19.92
C LYS A 100 2.33 -10.42 -18.93
N LEU A 101 2.05 -11.15 -17.86
CA LEU A 101 1.12 -10.72 -16.80
C LEU A 101 1.57 -9.39 -16.16
N ASN A 102 2.87 -9.22 -15.91
CA ASN A 102 3.40 -7.97 -15.40
C ASN A 102 3.22 -6.80 -16.38
N GLN A 103 3.37 -7.01 -17.69
CA GLN A 103 3.12 -5.98 -18.70
C GLN A 103 1.64 -5.56 -18.72
N VAL A 104 0.72 -6.52 -18.68
CA VAL A 104 -0.72 -6.25 -18.59
C VAL A 104 -1.04 -5.46 -17.33
N THR A 105 -0.52 -5.89 -16.19
CA THR A 105 -0.70 -5.22 -14.90
C THR A 105 -0.23 -3.76 -14.97
N ARG A 106 0.89 -3.49 -15.65
CA ARG A 106 1.39 -2.12 -15.84
C ARG A 106 0.46 -1.25 -16.67
N TYR A 107 0.00 -1.75 -17.82
CA TYR A 107 -0.91 -0.98 -18.67
C TYR A 107 -2.24 -0.72 -17.96
N LEU A 108 -2.77 -1.73 -17.28
CA LEU A 108 -3.98 -1.61 -16.49
C LEU A 108 -3.79 -0.62 -15.33
N SER A 109 -2.63 -0.62 -14.67
CA SER A 109 -2.32 0.34 -13.60
C SER A 109 -2.27 1.79 -14.07
N LEU A 110 -1.78 2.06 -15.29
CA LEU A 110 -1.76 3.42 -15.84
C LEU A 110 -3.18 3.90 -16.19
N GLY A 111 -4.01 3.02 -16.76
CA GLY A 111 -5.42 3.32 -17.01
C GLY A 111 -6.20 3.57 -15.72
N LEU A 112 -6.02 2.72 -14.70
CA LEU A 112 -6.62 2.91 -13.39
C LEU A 112 -6.09 4.16 -12.69
N ALA A 113 -4.80 4.48 -12.80
CA ALA A 113 -4.24 5.69 -12.22
C ALA A 113 -4.89 6.95 -12.80
N PHE A 114 -5.14 6.98 -14.11
CA PHE A 114 -5.82 8.11 -14.75
C PHE A 114 -7.26 8.28 -14.26
N ILE A 115 -8.01 7.18 -14.20
CA ILE A 115 -9.40 7.20 -13.67
C ILE A 115 -9.38 7.62 -12.20
N GLN A 116 -8.52 7.00 -11.38
CA GLN A 116 -8.43 7.29 -9.95
C GLN A 116 -7.99 8.74 -9.69
N ALA A 117 -7.07 9.29 -10.49
CA ALA A 117 -6.65 10.69 -10.38
C ALA A 117 -7.81 11.66 -10.70
N LEU A 118 -8.56 11.40 -11.77
CA LEU A 118 -9.75 12.18 -12.12
C LEU A 118 -10.78 12.12 -11.00
N THR A 119 -11.09 10.91 -10.54
CA THR A 119 -12.03 10.62 -9.47
C THR A 119 -11.64 11.41 -8.21
N ILE A 120 -10.41 11.26 -7.70
CA ILE A 120 -9.98 11.97 -6.49
C ILE A 120 -10.02 13.48 -6.69
N THR A 121 -9.54 14.01 -7.82
CA THR A 121 -9.56 15.46 -8.06
C THR A 121 -10.98 16.02 -8.04
N LEU A 122 -11.93 15.34 -8.69
CA LEU A 122 -13.35 15.74 -8.71
C LEU A 122 -14.01 15.63 -7.33
N GLY A 123 -13.71 14.56 -6.58
CA GLY A 123 -14.32 14.32 -5.26
C GLY A 123 -13.89 15.37 -4.24
N VAL A 124 -12.65 15.83 -4.36
CA VAL A 124 -12.08 16.84 -3.47
C VAL A 124 -12.65 18.20 -3.80
N THR A 125 -12.76 18.57 -5.08
CA THR A 125 -13.44 19.80 -5.48
C THR A 125 -14.91 19.81 -5.06
N ALA A 126 -15.57 18.65 -5.06
CA ALA A 126 -16.95 18.54 -4.61
C ALA A 126 -17.08 18.74 -3.07
N TYR A 127 -16.09 18.27 -2.30
CA TYR A 127 -16.12 18.34 -0.84
C TYR A 127 -15.65 19.70 -0.28
N TYR A 128 -14.50 20.19 -0.74
CA TYR A 128 -13.89 21.45 -0.24
C TYR A 128 -14.28 22.68 -1.06
N GLY A 129 -14.95 22.51 -2.20
CA GLY A 129 -15.26 23.60 -3.12
C GLY A 129 -14.09 23.95 -4.04
N ASP A 130 -13.93 25.24 -4.35
CA ASP A 130 -12.87 25.71 -5.24
C ASP A 130 -11.50 25.63 -4.54
N ILE A 131 -10.76 24.56 -4.82
CA ILE A 131 -9.41 24.28 -4.29
C ILE A 131 -8.31 24.87 -5.18
N PHE A 132 -8.68 25.58 -6.25
CA PHE A 132 -7.73 26.12 -7.23
C PHE A 132 -7.19 27.49 -6.80
N GLN A 133 -5.97 27.80 -7.26
CA GLN A 133 -5.39 29.12 -7.02
C GLN A 133 -6.23 30.23 -7.67
N LEU A 134 -6.26 31.39 -7.02
CA LEU A 134 -7.00 32.56 -7.49
C LEU A 134 -6.67 32.88 -8.96
N GLY A 135 -7.68 32.91 -9.83
CA GLY A 135 -7.54 33.26 -11.25
C GLY A 135 -7.38 32.08 -12.22
N VAL A 136 -7.52 30.84 -11.75
CA VAL A 136 -7.58 29.66 -12.63
C VAL A 136 -9.02 29.44 -13.11
N GLU A 137 -9.22 29.38 -14.42
CA GLU A 137 -10.53 28.99 -14.98
C GLU A 137 -10.76 27.49 -14.79
N VAL A 138 -11.78 27.15 -14.01
CA VAL A 138 -12.19 25.76 -13.77
C VAL A 138 -12.89 25.23 -15.02
N ASN A 139 -12.16 24.49 -15.84
CA ASN A 139 -12.68 23.83 -17.04
C ASN A 139 -12.43 22.32 -16.97
N ALA A 140 -13.21 21.52 -17.71
CA ALA A 140 -13.00 20.07 -17.84
C ALA A 140 -11.56 19.72 -18.27
N PHE A 141 -10.92 20.60 -19.06
CA PHE A 141 -9.52 20.47 -19.46
C PHE A 141 -8.54 20.51 -18.27
N LEU A 142 -8.83 21.33 -17.24
CA LEU A 142 -8.01 21.43 -16.04
C LEU A 142 -7.99 20.09 -15.28
N TYR A 143 -9.14 19.47 -15.10
CA TYR A 143 -9.24 18.16 -14.44
C TYR A 143 -8.46 17.07 -15.18
N VAL A 144 -8.56 17.03 -16.51
CA VAL A 144 -7.78 16.11 -17.35
C VAL A 144 -6.28 16.38 -17.24
N TYR A 145 -5.88 17.65 -17.23
CA TYR A 145 -4.49 18.04 -17.04
C TYR A 145 -3.93 17.58 -15.69
N LEU A 146 -4.65 17.83 -14.60
CA LEU A 146 -4.25 17.41 -13.25
C LEU A 146 -4.16 15.87 -13.15
N ALA A 147 -5.13 15.17 -13.73
CA ALA A 147 -5.10 13.72 -13.78
C ALA A 147 -3.92 13.17 -14.57
N LEU A 148 -3.54 13.80 -15.69
CA LEU A 148 -2.34 13.44 -16.44
C LEU A 148 -1.07 13.67 -15.63
N VAL A 149 -0.98 14.77 -14.87
CA VAL A 149 0.17 15.07 -14.01
C VAL A 149 0.31 14.00 -12.91
N MET A 150 -0.78 13.65 -12.22
CA MET A 150 -0.75 12.60 -11.19
C MET A 150 -0.46 11.21 -11.76
N THR A 151 -0.98 10.92 -12.95
CA THR A 151 -0.71 9.65 -13.67
C THR A 151 0.75 9.58 -14.10
N ALA A 152 1.32 10.67 -14.59
CA ALA A 152 2.74 10.76 -14.92
C ALA A 152 3.62 10.58 -13.68
N GLY A 153 3.25 11.20 -12.54
CA GLY A 153 3.91 10.98 -11.26
C GLY A 153 3.91 9.51 -10.85
N THR A 154 2.75 8.85 -10.94
CA THR A 154 2.60 7.41 -10.68
C THR A 154 3.47 6.56 -11.63
N ALA A 155 3.50 6.89 -12.91
CA ALA A 155 4.33 6.20 -13.90
C ALA A 155 5.83 6.29 -13.55
N VAL A 156 6.29 7.44 -13.06
CA VAL A 156 7.66 7.63 -12.58
C VAL A 156 7.92 6.78 -11.34
N VAL A 157 6.99 6.72 -10.38
CA VAL A 157 7.12 5.87 -9.19
C VAL A 157 7.22 4.39 -9.57
N LEU A 158 6.38 3.91 -10.49
CA LEU A 158 6.45 2.53 -10.99
C LEU A 158 7.76 2.24 -11.70
N TRP A 159 8.25 3.19 -12.50
CA TRP A 159 9.56 3.07 -13.13
C TRP A 159 10.70 3.00 -12.10
N LEU A 160 10.66 3.83 -11.04
CA LEU A 160 11.61 3.76 -9.93
C LEU A 160 11.52 2.42 -9.20
N ALA A 161 10.32 1.87 -9.02
CA ALA A 161 10.12 0.57 -8.40
C ALA A 161 10.79 -0.54 -9.20
N GLU A 162 10.68 -0.53 -10.53
CA GLU A 162 11.38 -1.48 -11.39
C GLU A 162 12.91 -1.36 -11.28
N LYS A 163 13.44 -0.13 -11.15
CA LYS A 163 14.87 0.08 -10.93
C LYS A 163 15.33 -0.51 -9.60
N ILE A 164 14.54 -0.38 -8.54
CA ILE A 164 14.82 -1.05 -7.26
C ILE A 164 14.80 -2.57 -7.44
N THR A 165 13.79 -3.13 -8.10
CA THR A 165 13.72 -4.59 -8.32
C THR A 165 14.90 -5.14 -9.11
N LEU A 166 15.44 -4.38 -10.07
CA LEU A 166 16.55 -4.82 -10.92
C LEU A 166 17.95 -4.68 -10.28
N LYS A 167 18.18 -3.60 -9.52
CA LYS A 167 19.52 -3.24 -9.01
C LYS A 167 19.61 -3.12 -7.48
N GLY A 168 18.47 -2.87 -6.84
CA GLY A 168 18.31 -2.71 -5.41
C GLY A 168 18.09 -4.03 -4.69
N ILE A 169 17.37 -3.95 -3.56
CA ILE A 169 17.08 -5.09 -2.69
C ILE A 169 15.57 -5.29 -2.60
N GLY A 170 15.15 -6.55 -2.73
CA GLY A 170 13.74 -6.94 -2.62
C GLY A 170 12.91 -6.54 -3.84
N ASN A 171 11.60 -6.47 -3.65
CA ASN A 171 10.66 -6.00 -4.66
C ASN A 171 10.43 -4.50 -4.48
N GLY A 172 10.69 -3.71 -5.52
CA GLY A 172 10.58 -2.26 -5.45
C GLY A 172 9.20 -1.75 -5.08
N THR A 173 8.11 -2.40 -5.53
CA THR A 173 6.75 -1.98 -5.17
C THR A 173 6.49 -2.17 -3.67
N SER A 174 6.89 -3.31 -3.12
CA SER A 174 6.82 -3.57 -1.67
C SER A 174 7.69 -2.60 -0.86
N MET A 175 8.87 -2.23 -1.36
CA MET A 175 9.72 -1.25 -0.70
C MET A 175 9.09 0.15 -0.65
N PHE A 176 8.35 0.56 -1.68
CA PHE A 176 7.59 1.82 -1.66
C PHE A 176 6.45 1.79 -0.64
N ILE A 177 5.71 0.68 -0.54
CA ILE A 177 4.64 0.53 0.48
C ILE A 177 5.23 0.66 1.89
N VAL A 178 6.31 -0.09 2.16
CA VAL A 178 6.97 -0.05 3.48
C VAL A 178 7.52 1.34 3.78
N ALA A 179 8.15 1.99 2.79
CA ALA A 179 8.66 3.35 2.96
C ALA A 179 7.53 4.36 3.23
N GLY A 180 6.37 4.21 2.57
CA GLY A 180 5.18 5.03 2.82
C GLY A 180 4.65 4.87 4.25
N ILE A 181 4.42 3.64 4.68
CA ILE A 181 3.92 3.35 6.04
C ILE A 181 4.90 3.84 7.11
N ILE A 182 6.21 3.65 6.91
CA ILE A 182 7.22 4.15 7.85
C ILE A 182 7.25 5.69 7.84
N ALA A 183 7.01 6.33 6.70
CA ALA A 183 7.02 7.79 6.60
C ALA A 183 5.79 8.46 7.25
N SER A 184 4.66 7.76 7.38
CA SER A 184 3.49 8.24 8.12
C SER A 184 3.59 7.97 9.63
N PHE A 185 4.45 7.04 10.05
CA PHE A 185 4.63 6.66 11.45
C PHE A 185 4.97 7.84 12.40
N PRO A 186 5.88 8.77 12.05
CA PRO A 186 6.14 9.95 12.87
C PRO A 186 4.93 10.88 13.02
N GLY A 187 4.11 11.00 11.97
CA GLY A 187 2.87 11.78 12.00
C GLY A 187 1.89 11.19 13.02
N MET A 188 1.62 9.89 12.90
CA MET A 188 0.74 9.17 13.83
C MET A 188 1.18 9.30 15.30
N ILE A 189 2.49 9.27 15.58
CA ILE A 189 3.01 9.50 16.94
C ILE A 189 2.74 10.94 17.38
N ASN A 190 2.98 11.93 16.52
CA ASN A 190 2.70 13.33 16.86
C ASN A 190 1.21 13.57 17.10
N ASP A 191 0.33 12.95 16.34
CA ASP A 191 -1.12 13.07 16.50
C ASP A 191 -1.58 12.45 17.83
N LEU A 192 -1.03 11.29 18.19
CA LEU A 192 -1.24 10.68 19.52
C LEU A 192 -0.70 11.57 20.65
N LEU A 193 0.49 12.15 20.50
CA LEU A 193 1.06 13.07 21.49
C LEU A 193 0.20 14.33 21.64
N GLN A 194 -0.28 14.90 20.54
CA GLN A 194 -1.14 16.09 20.60
C GLN A 194 -2.49 15.78 21.25
N THR A 195 -3.10 14.64 20.91
CA THR A 195 -4.41 14.25 21.41
C THR A 195 -4.40 13.94 22.91
N TYR A 196 -3.38 13.21 23.40
CA TYR A 196 -3.37 12.69 24.77
C TYR A 196 -2.42 13.43 25.73
N ILE A 197 -1.45 14.22 25.23
CA ILE A 197 -0.46 14.89 26.08
C ILE A 197 -0.51 16.42 25.95
N THR A 198 -0.52 16.96 24.73
CA THR A 198 -0.31 18.41 24.51
C THR A 198 -1.60 19.24 24.48
N ASN A 199 -2.69 18.70 23.94
CA ASN A 199 -3.99 19.37 23.80
C ASN A 199 -5.16 18.52 24.37
N PRO A 200 -5.06 17.96 25.59
CA PRO A 200 -6.20 17.29 26.17
C PRO A 200 -7.26 18.35 26.49
N GLN A 201 -8.42 18.31 25.80
CA GLN A 201 -9.59 19.10 26.19
C GLN A 201 -10.06 18.77 27.62
N GLY A 202 -9.56 17.69 28.23
CA GLY A 202 -9.72 17.39 29.65
C GLY A 202 -8.39 16.94 30.24
N ASN A 203 -7.75 17.79 31.04
CA ASN A 203 -6.48 17.48 31.70
C ASN A 203 -6.67 16.42 32.80
N SER A 204 -6.73 15.14 32.42
CA SER A 204 -6.97 14.02 33.33
C SER A 204 -5.77 13.09 33.32
N VAL A 205 -5.29 12.73 34.50
CA VAL A 205 -4.27 11.67 34.69
C VAL A 205 -4.62 10.38 33.93
N GLY A 206 -5.91 10.14 33.67
CA GLY A 206 -6.42 9.06 32.81
C GLY A 206 -5.92 9.07 31.37
N ASP A 207 -5.71 10.23 30.73
CA ASP A 207 -5.29 10.29 29.32
C ASP A 207 -3.83 9.84 29.14
N ILE A 208 -3.00 10.11 30.15
CA ILE A 208 -1.61 9.62 30.22
C ILE A 208 -1.62 8.09 30.37
N PHE A 209 -2.52 7.53 31.19
CA PHE A 209 -2.67 6.08 31.31
C PHE A 209 -3.14 5.44 29.99
N ILE A 210 -4.07 6.07 29.27
CA ILE A 210 -4.52 5.61 27.95
C ILE A 210 -3.36 5.64 26.95
N PHE A 211 -2.56 6.73 26.91
CA PHE A 211 -1.40 6.84 26.03
C PHE A 211 -0.39 5.71 26.23
N PHE A 212 0.02 5.46 27.48
CA PHE A 212 0.92 4.35 27.79
C PHE A 212 0.27 2.98 27.53
N GLY A 213 -1.03 2.86 27.76
CA GLY A 213 -1.81 1.67 27.43
C GLY A 213 -1.78 1.33 25.94
N VAL A 214 -2.03 2.32 25.07
CA VAL A 214 -1.97 2.17 23.61
C VAL A 214 -0.55 1.77 23.16
N LEU A 215 0.48 2.40 23.71
CA LEU A 215 1.87 2.09 23.36
C LEU A 215 2.26 0.66 23.79
N LEU A 216 1.79 0.22 24.96
CA LEU A 216 1.99 -1.15 25.42
C LEU A 216 1.26 -2.16 24.53
N ILE A 217 0.02 -1.89 24.15
CA ILE A 217 -0.75 -2.73 23.22
C ILE A 217 -0.03 -2.83 21.86
N LEU A 218 0.46 -1.71 21.33
CA LEU A 218 1.24 -1.69 20.09
C LEU A 218 2.47 -2.60 20.20
N LEU A 219 3.21 -2.51 21.31
CA LEU A 219 4.38 -3.36 21.54
C LEU A 219 4.01 -4.84 21.60
N VAL A 220 2.94 -5.19 22.32
CA VAL A 220 2.42 -6.57 22.40
C VAL A 220 2.02 -7.10 21.02
N ILE A 221 1.36 -6.28 20.21
CA ILE A 221 0.98 -6.63 18.83
C ILE A 221 2.23 -6.87 17.98
N VAL A 222 3.24 -6.00 18.04
CA VAL A 222 4.49 -6.17 17.27
C VAL A 222 5.20 -7.47 17.66
N VAL A 223 5.33 -7.75 18.97
CA VAL A 223 5.93 -9.00 19.45
C VAL A 223 5.11 -10.21 19.00
N GLY A 224 3.78 -10.12 19.08
CA GLY A 224 2.87 -11.16 18.60
C GLY A 224 3.03 -11.46 17.11
N ILE A 225 3.11 -10.42 16.27
CA ILE A 225 3.34 -10.56 14.83
C ILE A 225 4.69 -11.21 14.55
N VAL A 226 5.76 -10.77 15.22
CA VAL A 226 7.11 -11.36 15.03
C VAL A 226 7.12 -12.83 15.44
N PHE A 227 6.46 -13.19 16.54
CA PHE A 227 6.35 -14.58 16.99
C PHE A 227 5.59 -15.45 15.97
N MET A 228 4.45 -14.95 15.47
CA MET A 228 3.62 -15.65 14.49
C MET A 228 4.33 -15.81 13.14
N GLU A 229 5.08 -14.80 12.69
CA GLU A 229 5.84 -14.86 11.43
C GLU A 229 7.05 -15.79 11.53
N ALA A 230 7.69 -15.88 12.70
CA ALA A 230 8.79 -16.80 12.95
C ALA A 230 8.32 -18.27 13.14
N ALA A 231 7.03 -18.49 13.41
CA ALA A 231 6.47 -19.81 13.63
C ALA A 231 6.44 -20.63 12.32
N THR A 232 7.21 -21.72 12.31
CA THR A 232 7.24 -22.67 11.20
C THR A 232 7.01 -24.09 11.69
N ARG A 233 6.12 -24.81 11.02
CA ARG A 233 5.88 -26.23 11.24
C ARG A 233 6.82 -27.03 10.33
N LYS A 234 7.76 -27.75 10.93
CA LYS A 234 8.70 -28.62 10.21
C LYS A 234 8.06 -30.00 10.01
N ILE A 235 7.71 -30.34 8.77
CA ILE A 235 7.22 -31.69 8.43
C ILE A 235 8.40 -32.51 7.93
N PRO A 236 8.75 -33.64 8.57
CA PRO A 236 9.87 -34.47 8.15
C PRO A 236 9.55 -35.16 6.81
N ILE A 237 10.50 -35.12 5.88
CA ILE A 237 10.43 -35.79 4.59
C ILE A 237 11.63 -36.71 4.40
N GLN A 238 11.43 -37.79 3.64
CA GLN A 238 12.50 -38.68 3.23
C GLN A 238 12.61 -38.64 1.71
N TYR A 239 13.79 -38.28 1.20
CA TYR A 239 14.06 -38.34 -0.23
C TYR A 239 14.30 -39.80 -0.65
N ALA A 240 13.49 -40.31 -1.58
CA ALA A 240 13.53 -41.70 -2.02
C ALA A 240 14.77 -42.10 -2.82
N ASN A 241 15.56 -41.15 -3.33
CA ASN A 241 16.66 -41.42 -4.26
C ASN A 241 18.05 -41.30 -3.62
N ARG A 242 18.42 -42.28 -2.79
CA ARG A 242 19.84 -42.59 -2.54
C ARG A 242 20.09 -44.10 -2.72
N PRO A 243 21.05 -44.52 -3.57
CA PRO A 243 21.34 -45.94 -3.78
C PRO A 243 21.81 -46.57 -2.46
N ALA A 244 21.33 -47.79 -2.21
CA ALA A 244 21.40 -48.56 -0.96
C ALA A 244 22.82 -48.93 -0.44
N ALA A 245 23.89 -48.35 -0.99
CA ALA A 245 25.28 -48.79 -0.77
C ALA A 245 26.09 -47.95 0.23
N ALA A 246 25.54 -46.89 0.83
CA ALA A 246 26.24 -46.15 1.89
C ALA A 246 25.58 -46.45 3.25
N GLN A 247 26.28 -47.25 4.04
CA GLN A 247 26.04 -47.55 5.45
C GLN A 247 25.33 -46.42 6.20
N LEU A 248 24.25 -46.81 6.89
CA LEU A 248 23.55 -46.15 7.98
C LEU A 248 24.41 -45.15 8.76
N ARG A 249 24.55 -43.91 8.25
CA ARG A 249 25.12 -42.79 9.01
C ARG A 249 24.56 -41.49 8.47
N GLY A 250 23.56 -40.99 9.19
CA GLY A 250 22.97 -39.68 8.98
C GLY A 250 21.51 -39.76 8.60
N ARG A 251 20.64 -39.84 9.62
CA ARG A 251 19.29 -39.27 9.58
C ARG A 251 19.46 -37.78 9.23
N SER A 252 19.54 -37.47 7.95
CA SER A 252 19.41 -36.09 7.48
C SER A 252 17.95 -35.76 7.71
N ASP A 253 17.64 -35.07 8.82
CA ASP A 253 16.32 -34.49 9.10
C ASP A 253 16.01 -33.45 8.03
N SER A 254 15.72 -33.92 6.81
CA SER A 254 15.15 -33.13 5.75
C SER A 254 13.72 -32.84 6.17
N ASN A 255 13.39 -31.57 6.32
CA ASN A 255 12.04 -31.12 6.61
C ASN A 255 11.61 -30.10 5.57
N ILE A 256 10.33 -30.08 5.28
CA ILE A 256 9.71 -28.96 4.57
C ILE A 256 9.16 -28.03 5.66
N PRO A 257 9.71 -26.81 5.81
CA PRO A 257 9.15 -25.82 6.71
C PRO A 257 7.89 -25.22 6.10
N ILE A 258 6.74 -25.42 6.75
CA ILE A 258 5.49 -24.76 6.40
C ILE A 258 5.31 -23.60 7.37
N LYS A 259 5.29 -22.37 6.86
CA LYS A 259 4.95 -21.18 7.65
C LYS A 259 3.49 -21.24 8.08
N LEU A 260 3.19 -20.72 9.26
CA LEU A 260 1.80 -20.61 9.73
C LEU A 260 0.97 -19.70 8.82
N ASN A 261 1.55 -18.59 8.36
CA ASN A 261 0.98 -17.72 7.33
C ASN A 261 1.90 -17.72 6.10
N SER A 262 1.51 -18.41 5.03
CA SER A 262 2.25 -18.43 3.77
C SER A 262 1.95 -17.22 2.87
N ALA A 263 0.79 -16.58 3.06
CA ALA A 263 0.31 -15.48 2.22
C ALA A 263 0.86 -14.10 2.66
N SER A 264 1.51 -14.04 3.82
CA SER A 264 2.15 -12.82 4.36
C SER A 264 1.15 -11.65 4.41
N VAL A 265 1.41 -10.56 3.66
CA VAL A 265 0.68 -9.28 3.74
C VAL A 265 -0.30 -9.10 2.57
N ILE A 266 -0.21 -9.92 1.51
CA ILE A 266 -1.02 -9.73 0.29
C ILE A 266 -2.53 -9.81 0.55
N PRO A 267 -3.07 -10.79 1.32
CA PRO A 267 -4.51 -10.87 1.58
C PRO A 267 -5.08 -9.64 2.30
N VAL A 268 -4.33 -9.10 3.27
CA VAL A 268 -4.73 -7.92 4.04
C VAL A 268 -4.82 -6.69 3.13
N ILE A 269 -3.82 -6.52 2.26
CA ILE A 269 -3.84 -5.45 1.24
C ILE A 269 -5.03 -5.66 0.30
N PHE A 270 -5.26 -6.88 -0.16
CA PHE A 270 -6.40 -7.21 -1.02
C PHE A 270 -7.74 -6.84 -0.37
N ALA A 271 -8.00 -7.28 0.86
CA ALA A 271 -9.22 -6.97 1.60
C ALA A 271 -9.41 -5.45 1.76
N SER A 272 -8.36 -4.73 2.17
CA SER A 272 -8.43 -3.27 2.33
C SER A 272 -8.71 -2.54 1.02
N THR A 273 -8.09 -2.95 -0.09
CA THR A 273 -8.36 -2.33 -1.41
C THR A 273 -9.76 -2.64 -1.89
N LEU A 274 -10.27 -3.86 -1.66
CA LEU A 274 -11.62 -4.26 -2.05
C LEU A 274 -12.68 -3.47 -1.28
N MET A 275 -12.46 -3.24 0.02
CA MET A 275 -13.36 -2.39 0.83
C MET A 275 -13.28 -0.91 0.45
N SER A 276 -12.11 -0.43 0.02
CA SER A 276 -11.94 0.98 -0.38
C SER A 276 -12.63 1.35 -1.71
N LEU A 277 -12.92 0.37 -2.58
CA LEU A 277 -13.50 0.65 -3.89
C LEU A 277 -14.95 1.16 -3.78
N PRO A 278 -15.88 0.49 -3.06
CA PRO A 278 -17.25 1.00 -2.88
C PRO A 278 -17.30 2.32 -2.13
N THR A 279 -16.50 2.49 -1.07
CA THR A 279 -16.47 3.75 -0.29
C THR A 279 -15.98 4.91 -1.14
N THR A 280 -14.99 4.67 -2.02
CA THR A 280 -14.56 5.68 -2.98
C THR A 280 -15.72 6.11 -3.87
N VAL A 281 -16.52 5.18 -4.43
CA VAL A 281 -17.67 5.51 -5.30
C VAL A 281 -18.78 6.22 -4.53
N VAL A 282 -19.05 5.80 -3.30
CA VAL A 282 -20.05 6.41 -2.41
C VAL A 282 -19.76 7.87 -2.14
N ASN A 283 -18.50 8.23 -1.93
CA ASN A 283 -18.10 9.63 -1.70
C ASN A 283 -18.45 10.58 -2.87
N PHE A 284 -18.81 10.06 -4.05
CA PHE A 284 -19.28 10.85 -5.19
C PHE A 284 -20.80 10.95 -5.29
N LEU A 285 -21.54 10.09 -4.61
CA LEU A 285 -22.99 10.07 -4.65
C LEU A 285 -23.54 11.02 -3.59
N GLU A 286 -24.62 11.73 -3.91
CA GLU A 286 -25.35 12.51 -2.91
C GLU A 286 -25.79 11.61 -1.74
N SER A 287 -25.78 12.19 -0.54
CA SER A 287 -26.12 11.48 0.69
C SER A 287 -27.55 10.94 0.63
N SER A 288 -27.67 9.66 0.35
CA SER A 288 -28.93 8.90 0.29
C SER A 288 -28.92 7.79 1.33
N SER A 289 -30.09 7.24 1.67
CA SER A 289 -30.20 6.08 2.55
C SER A 289 -29.38 4.90 2.04
N VAL A 290 -29.25 4.73 0.72
CA VAL A 290 -28.42 3.67 0.10
C VAL A 290 -26.93 3.93 0.34
N THR A 291 -26.49 5.17 0.19
CA THR A 291 -25.11 5.62 0.44
C THR A 291 -24.69 5.32 1.89
N TYR A 292 -25.57 5.62 2.85
CA TYR A 292 -25.36 5.31 4.26
C TYR A 292 -25.21 3.81 4.53
N TRP A 293 -26.04 2.97 3.91
CA TRP A 293 -25.93 1.51 4.04
C TRP A 293 -24.62 0.97 3.48
N ILE A 294 -24.14 1.52 2.36
CA ILE A 294 -22.86 1.11 1.78
C ILE A 294 -21.70 1.52 2.69
N ASP A 295 -21.72 2.73 3.26
CA ASP A 295 -20.71 3.14 4.23
C ASP A 295 -20.71 2.23 5.47
N GLN A 296 -21.87 1.86 6.00
CA GLN A 296 -21.96 0.95 7.14
C GLN A 296 -21.37 -0.45 6.87
N ILE A 297 -21.45 -0.93 5.63
CA ILE A 297 -20.96 -2.26 5.22
C ILE A 297 -19.48 -2.24 4.85
N PHE A 298 -19.00 -1.16 4.24
CA PHE A 298 -17.65 -1.11 3.67
C PHE A 298 -16.67 -0.21 4.46
N ASP A 299 -17.14 0.48 5.50
CA ASP A 299 -16.27 1.17 6.45
C ASP A 299 -15.87 0.22 7.60
N TYR A 300 -14.58 -0.05 7.70
CA TYR A 300 -14.01 -0.92 8.75
C TYR A 300 -14.07 -0.30 10.15
N THR A 301 -14.35 1.01 10.27
CA THR A 301 -14.59 1.65 11.56
C THR A 301 -15.97 1.30 12.13
N GLN A 302 -16.89 0.87 11.26
CA GLN A 302 -18.23 0.44 11.65
C GLN A 302 -18.23 -1.05 12.05
N PRO A 303 -19.08 -1.48 12.99
CA PRO A 303 -19.10 -2.88 13.44
C PRO A 303 -19.40 -3.90 12.33
N ILE A 304 -20.27 -3.54 11.39
CA ILE A 304 -20.63 -4.41 10.26
C ILE A 304 -19.46 -4.51 9.29
N GLY A 305 -18.86 -3.37 8.89
CA GLY A 305 -17.70 -3.39 8.01
C GLY A 305 -16.49 -4.07 8.64
N PHE A 306 -16.27 -3.92 9.94
CA PHE A 306 -15.23 -4.68 10.65
C PHE A 306 -15.45 -6.21 10.57
N ALA A 307 -16.70 -6.67 10.70
CA ALA A 307 -17.04 -8.08 10.56
C ALA A 307 -16.89 -8.60 9.12
N VAL A 308 -17.12 -7.75 8.11
CA VAL A 308 -16.91 -8.08 6.69
C VAL A 308 -15.42 -8.12 6.33
N TYR A 309 -14.59 -7.33 7.01
CA TYR A 309 -13.15 -7.28 6.78
C TYR A 309 -12.40 -8.53 7.26
N ILE A 310 -12.86 -9.17 8.34
CA ILE A 310 -12.26 -10.37 8.96
C ILE A 310 -12.64 -11.64 8.20
#